data_AF-A0A6A7B0C9-F1
#
_entry.id   AF-A0A6A7B0C9-F1
#
_cell.length_a   1.000
_cell.length_b   1.000
_cell.length_c   1.000
_cell.angle_alpha   90.00
_cell.angle_beta   90.00
_cell.angle_gamma   90.00
#
_symmetry.space_group_name_H-M   'P 1'
#
loop_
_entity.id
_entity.type
_entity.pdbx_description
1 polymer ?
#
loop_
_entity_poly.entity_id
_entity_poly.type
_entity_poly.pdbx_seq_one_letter_code
_entity_poly.pdbx_strand_id
1 'polypeptide(L)'
;MTYAKKLCKLRAKIENPGYLPVCRTHSYDSGKMSGRCQAVENCGQLCNRLSSHNPPYHLCYKHQDGSNTLPCHLLRIPTELRLMIFHYLFPTTVTYLPHVPKPRVAILKVNRQLYQEASAVLYEEFVFEALVDYDSVHLRGKQWSRAPSSKREDKDFSIGAMLSQSSAQRIQNLEVHVTLGEHHRRAPASIDSRGVTKEDYHLHATRDCVRKLVALIADREDDSSKNQNALKRLKITAAVHQSSSWKTEETISALFVVIEPFMALRGIESPELKLESVGRYWAISPQTTDRFAETILTKKTFVCFKDNWTKMMQKPGPSIPTAQLKDVAITTAYHKIEAFAQLMQNQESQGERSWPSGVFNDIRRPLHLARVAYEYEDMAALKNIREAIKIRWVNAQRQQQQSLQLMADSIDSMYDDEEDEDDEMVLTNPSHLYPDAFQFGTEELISQKRKPSALWEELDAKDWAPKIGSPGITYSTKGVQVKIEQKNRSLEWIRLRTPAVVRQIRAAQKAEQKTEQT
;
A
#
# COMPACT_ATOMS: atom_id res chain seq x y z
N MET A 1 -31.88 -34.36 30.51
CA MET A 1 -32.90 -33.64 29.73
C MET A 1 -33.62 -34.66 28.86
N THR A 2 -34.87 -34.42 28.48
CA THR A 2 -35.54 -35.23 27.45
C THR A 2 -34.90 -34.99 26.07
N TYR A 3 -35.12 -35.85 25.07
CA TYR A 3 -34.71 -35.62 23.68
C TYR A 3 -35.12 -34.23 23.12
N ALA A 4 -36.24 -33.67 23.59
CA ALA A 4 -36.70 -32.32 23.24
C ALA A 4 -36.00 -31.16 24.01
N LYS A 5 -34.84 -31.40 24.63
CA LYS A 5 -34.10 -30.42 25.48
C LYS A 5 -34.89 -29.80 26.64
N LYS A 6 -36.01 -30.40 27.08
CA LYS A 6 -36.77 -29.98 28.26
C LYS A 6 -36.27 -30.66 29.54
N LEU A 7 -36.49 -30.02 30.69
CA LEU A 7 -36.19 -30.59 32.01
C LEU A 7 -37.13 -31.78 32.26
N CYS A 8 -36.56 -32.92 32.65
CA CYS A 8 -37.35 -34.09 33.07
C CYS A 8 -37.93 -33.82 34.46
N LYS A 9 -39.24 -34.03 34.65
CA LYS A 9 -39.92 -33.87 35.95
C LYS A 9 -39.84 -35.12 36.84
N LEU A 10 -39.37 -36.26 36.32
CA LEU A 10 -39.28 -37.51 37.07
C LEU A 10 -38.10 -37.49 38.04
N ARG A 11 -38.28 -38.07 39.24
CA ARG A 11 -37.21 -38.20 40.24
C ARG A 11 -36.07 -39.05 39.68
N ALA A 12 -34.87 -38.50 39.70
CA ALA A 12 -33.64 -39.22 39.37
C ALA A 12 -33.12 -39.95 40.62
N LYS A 13 -32.49 -41.12 40.43
CA LYS A 13 -31.79 -41.88 41.47
C LYS A 13 -30.32 -42.03 41.08
N ILE A 14 -29.44 -42.07 42.07
CA ILE A 14 -28.03 -42.42 41.89
C ILE A 14 -27.94 -43.92 42.13
N GLU A 15 -27.81 -44.72 41.07
CA GLU A 15 -27.66 -46.17 41.19
C GLU A 15 -26.20 -46.54 41.49
N ASN A 16 -25.24 -45.83 40.88
CA ASN A 16 -23.80 -46.04 41.07
C ASN A 16 -23.09 -44.73 41.45
N PRO A 17 -22.26 -44.71 42.52
CA PRO A 17 -21.43 -43.55 42.84
C PRO A 17 -20.51 -43.18 41.66
N GLY A 18 -20.41 -41.89 41.33
CA GLY A 18 -19.59 -41.40 40.21
C GLY A 18 -20.28 -41.33 38.85
N TYR A 19 -21.55 -41.71 38.75
CA TYR A 19 -22.38 -41.60 37.54
C TYR A 19 -23.48 -40.55 37.69
N LEU A 20 -24.01 -40.06 36.57
CA LEU A 20 -25.09 -39.08 36.59
C LEU A 20 -26.38 -39.66 37.20
N PRO A 21 -27.12 -38.88 38.02
CA PRO A 21 -28.43 -39.29 38.49
C PRO A 21 -29.41 -39.32 37.30
N VAL A 22 -30.01 -40.48 37.05
CA VAL A 22 -30.99 -40.67 35.98
C VAL A 22 -32.32 -41.16 36.54
N CYS A 23 -33.44 -40.81 35.90
CA CYS A 23 -34.73 -41.42 36.20
C CYS A 23 -34.91 -42.69 35.35
N ARG A 24 -35.87 -43.57 35.70
CA ARG A 24 -36.14 -44.82 34.95
C ARG A 24 -36.28 -44.62 33.44
N THR A 25 -36.94 -43.56 33.00
CA THR A 25 -37.14 -43.26 31.56
C THR A 25 -35.87 -42.82 30.83
N HIS A 26 -34.86 -42.35 31.57
CA HIS A 26 -33.55 -41.94 31.04
C HIS A 26 -32.44 -42.90 31.53
N SER A 27 -32.78 -44.15 31.85
CA SER A 27 -31.81 -45.16 32.30
C SER A 27 -30.73 -45.44 31.26
N TYR A 28 -30.96 -45.14 29.98
CA TYR A 28 -29.95 -45.23 28.93
C TYR A 28 -28.74 -44.28 29.17
N ASP A 29 -28.91 -43.23 29.97
CA ASP A 29 -27.82 -42.32 30.38
C ASP A 29 -27.11 -42.78 31.68
N SER A 30 -27.53 -43.90 32.30
CA SER A 30 -26.98 -44.41 33.58
C SER A 30 -25.48 -44.75 33.52
N GLY A 31 -24.93 -44.96 32.33
CA GLY A 31 -23.52 -45.25 32.10
C GLY A 31 -22.63 -44.01 31.95
N LYS A 32 -23.18 -42.79 32.00
CA LYS A 32 -22.38 -41.56 31.88
C LYS A 32 -21.77 -41.17 33.22
N MET A 33 -20.44 -41.14 33.29
CA MET A 33 -19.72 -40.62 34.45
C MET A 33 -20.16 -39.18 34.74
N SER A 34 -20.32 -38.87 36.03
CA SER A 34 -20.63 -37.52 36.49
C SER A 34 -19.34 -36.69 36.63
N GLY A 35 -19.34 -35.50 36.05
CA GLY A 35 -18.37 -34.44 36.31
C GLY A 35 -19.05 -33.21 36.92
N ARG A 36 -18.25 -32.19 37.24
CA ARG A 36 -18.74 -30.87 37.66
C ARG A 36 -18.34 -29.80 36.67
N CYS A 37 -19.30 -28.98 36.24
CA CYS A 37 -19.07 -27.94 35.26
C CYS A 37 -17.86 -27.06 35.63
N GLN A 38 -16.90 -26.99 34.70
CA GLN A 38 -15.62 -26.29 34.90
C GLN A 38 -15.64 -24.82 34.46
N ALA A 39 -16.76 -24.31 33.96
CA ALA A 39 -16.91 -22.89 33.64
C ALA A 39 -16.89 -22.04 34.92
N VAL A 40 -16.26 -20.88 34.86
CA VAL A 40 -16.27 -19.87 35.92
C VAL A 40 -17.51 -18.98 35.74
N GLU A 41 -18.25 -18.65 36.78
CA GLU A 41 -19.38 -17.71 36.67
C GLU A 41 -18.85 -16.27 36.74
N ASN A 42 -19.68 -15.26 36.44
CA ASN A 42 -19.26 -13.84 36.45
C ASN A 42 -18.71 -13.38 37.82
N CYS A 43 -19.05 -14.07 38.90
CA CYS A 43 -18.54 -13.83 40.24
C CYS A 43 -17.14 -14.44 40.51
N GLY A 44 -16.52 -15.08 39.52
CA GLY A 44 -15.19 -15.71 39.66
C GLY A 44 -15.20 -17.11 40.29
N GLN A 45 -16.35 -17.62 40.73
CA GLN A 45 -16.50 -18.98 41.28
C GLN A 45 -16.77 -20.01 40.18
N LEU A 46 -16.33 -21.25 40.37
CA LEU A 46 -16.67 -22.35 39.46
C LEU A 46 -18.18 -22.65 39.51
N CYS A 47 -18.81 -22.87 38.36
CA CYS A 47 -20.23 -23.18 38.24
C CYS A 47 -20.60 -24.44 39.04
N ASN A 48 -19.73 -25.47 39.04
CA ASN A 48 -19.85 -26.70 39.84
C ASN A 48 -21.15 -27.51 39.65
N ARG A 49 -22.03 -27.12 38.73
CA ARG A 49 -23.24 -27.87 38.37
C ARG A 49 -22.86 -29.25 37.84
N LEU A 50 -23.60 -30.28 38.24
CA LEU A 50 -23.40 -31.64 37.76
C LEU A 50 -23.54 -31.67 36.21
N SER A 51 -22.60 -32.33 35.53
CA SER A 51 -22.61 -32.49 34.08
C SER A 51 -22.06 -33.86 33.69
N SER A 52 -22.30 -34.30 32.46
CA SER A 52 -21.63 -35.50 31.93
C SER A 52 -20.12 -35.24 31.90
N HIS A 53 -19.33 -36.20 32.38
CA HIS A 53 -17.88 -36.16 32.24
C HIS A 53 -17.51 -36.40 30.76
N ASN A 54 -16.93 -35.39 30.13
CA ASN A 54 -16.50 -35.40 28.74
C ASN A 54 -15.14 -34.67 28.66
N PRO A 55 -14.00 -35.38 28.69
CA PRO A 55 -12.69 -34.72 28.61
C PRO A 55 -12.49 -34.07 27.22
N PRO A 56 -11.74 -32.96 27.12
CA PRO A 56 -10.97 -32.31 28.20
C PRO A 56 -11.80 -31.39 29.09
N TYR A 57 -12.97 -30.90 28.64
CA TYR A 57 -13.84 -30.02 29.42
C TYR A 57 -15.25 -30.57 29.56
N HIS A 58 -15.73 -30.70 30.79
CA HIS A 58 -17.11 -31.07 31.05
C HIS A 58 -17.92 -29.84 31.50
N LEU A 59 -18.89 -29.49 30.66
CA LEU A 59 -19.73 -28.30 30.81
C LEU A 59 -21.17 -28.72 31.08
N CYS A 60 -21.85 -28.01 31.98
CA CYS A 60 -23.29 -28.19 32.13
C CYS A 60 -24.03 -27.59 30.93
N TYR A 61 -25.32 -27.90 30.81
CA TYR A 61 -26.14 -27.45 29.69
C TYR A 61 -26.13 -25.92 29.47
N LYS A 62 -25.94 -25.13 30.54
CA LYS A 62 -25.88 -23.66 30.47
C LYS A 62 -24.62 -23.18 29.73
N HIS A 63 -23.54 -23.94 29.78
CA HIS A 63 -22.22 -23.54 29.28
C HIS A 63 -21.76 -24.37 28.07
N GLN A 64 -22.49 -25.42 27.69
CA GLN A 64 -22.11 -26.31 26.59
C GLN A 64 -22.08 -25.62 25.21
N ASP A 65 -22.94 -24.61 25.01
CA ASP A 65 -23.05 -23.87 23.74
C ASP A 65 -22.03 -22.71 23.65
N GLY A 66 -21.12 -22.62 24.62
CA GLY A 66 -20.10 -21.58 24.72
C GLY A 66 -20.10 -20.92 26.10
N SER A 67 -18.92 -20.74 26.67
CA SER A 67 -18.71 -20.00 27.91
C SER A 67 -17.41 -19.20 27.77
N ASN A 68 -17.47 -17.90 28.07
CA ASN A 68 -16.31 -17.00 28.05
C ASN A 68 -15.39 -17.20 29.27
N THR A 69 -15.67 -18.23 30.05
CA THR A 69 -15.20 -18.36 31.43
C THR A 69 -14.60 -19.74 31.71
N LEU A 70 -14.31 -20.50 30.65
CA LEU A 70 -13.47 -21.69 30.79
C LEU A 70 -12.07 -21.29 31.30
N PRO A 71 -11.50 -22.03 32.26
CA PRO A 71 -10.13 -21.79 32.70
C PRO A 71 -9.18 -22.00 31.53
N CYS A 72 -8.41 -20.97 31.19
CA CYS A 72 -7.36 -21.09 30.18
C CYS A 72 -6.20 -21.90 30.77
N HIS A 73 -6.14 -23.20 30.50
CA HIS A 73 -5.06 -24.06 31.00
C HIS A 73 -3.69 -23.62 30.52
N LEU A 74 -3.60 -22.97 29.35
CA LEU A 74 -2.36 -22.37 28.86
C LEU A 74 -1.80 -21.35 29.88
N LEU A 75 -2.65 -20.55 30.52
CA LEU A 75 -2.22 -19.57 31.52
C LEU A 75 -1.74 -20.19 32.85
N ARG A 76 -1.99 -21.48 33.09
CA ARG A 76 -1.43 -22.19 34.26
C ARG A 76 0.01 -22.67 34.02
N ILE A 77 0.45 -22.69 32.76
CA ILE A 77 1.80 -23.04 32.39
C ILE A 77 2.73 -21.84 32.71
N PRO A 78 3.95 -22.07 33.25
CA PRO A 78 4.97 -21.03 33.39
C PRO A 78 5.18 -20.23 32.10
N THR A 79 5.49 -18.94 32.24
CA THR A 79 5.63 -18.02 31.11
C THR A 79 6.64 -18.52 30.09
N GLU A 80 7.77 -19.08 30.55
CA GLU A 80 8.84 -19.60 29.71
C GLU A 80 8.35 -20.69 28.76
N LEU A 81 7.56 -21.64 29.28
CA LEU A 81 6.96 -22.70 28.47
C LEU A 81 5.88 -22.16 27.53
N ARG A 82 5.12 -21.12 27.92
CA ARG A 82 4.20 -20.44 27.01
C ARG A 82 4.93 -19.77 25.85
N LEU A 83 6.04 -19.08 26.13
CA LEU A 83 6.88 -18.48 25.10
C LEU A 83 7.43 -19.55 24.15
N MET A 84 7.90 -20.69 24.66
CA MET A 84 8.30 -21.83 23.81
C MET A 84 7.15 -22.34 22.94
N ILE A 85 5.93 -22.45 23.48
CA ILE A 85 4.75 -22.82 22.69
C ILE A 85 4.51 -21.80 21.57
N PHE A 86 4.61 -20.50 21.85
CA PHE A 86 4.45 -19.47 20.80
C PHE A 86 5.52 -19.58 19.71
N HIS A 87 6.76 -19.95 20.06
CA HIS A 87 7.81 -20.22 19.08
C HIS A 87 7.48 -21.38 18.15
N TYR A 88 6.78 -22.42 18.64
CA TYR A 88 6.29 -23.51 17.80
C TYR A 88 5.05 -23.15 16.98
N LEU A 89 4.25 -22.18 17.43
CA LEU A 89 3.00 -21.79 16.76
C LEU A 89 3.22 -20.81 15.61
N PHE A 90 4.26 -20.00 15.68
CA PHE A 90 4.56 -18.98 14.70
C PHE A 90 5.72 -19.41 13.79
N PRO A 91 5.71 -18.99 12.51
CA PRO A 91 6.85 -19.23 11.63
C PRO A 91 8.02 -18.32 12.03
N THR A 92 9.24 -18.80 11.84
CA THR A 92 10.47 -18.00 12.03
C THR A 92 10.52 -16.76 11.13
N THR A 93 9.92 -16.89 9.94
CA THR A 93 9.80 -15.82 8.95
C THR A 93 8.35 -15.66 8.51
N VAL A 94 7.80 -14.46 8.69
CA VAL A 94 6.47 -14.10 8.20
C VAL A 94 6.61 -13.52 6.79
N THR A 95 6.47 -14.40 5.80
CA THR A 95 6.64 -14.02 4.39
C THR A 95 5.49 -13.17 3.83
N TYR A 96 5.77 -12.45 2.75
CA TYR A 96 4.77 -11.73 1.96
C TYR A 96 4.04 -12.61 0.94
N LEU A 97 4.53 -13.84 0.68
CA LEU A 97 3.98 -14.73 -0.33
C LEU A 97 2.57 -15.24 0.07
N PRO A 98 1.57 -15.18 -0.84
CA PRO A 98 0.18 -15.50 -0.50
C PRO A 98 -0.06 -17.00 -0.26
N HIS A 99 0.79 -17.87 -0.80
CA HIS A 99 0.64 -19.33 -0.76
C HIS A 99 1.34 -20.00 0.43
N VAL A 100 2.11 -19.25 1.22
CA VAL A 100 2.82 -19.79 2.38
C VAL A 100 1.88 -19.79 3.59
N PRO A 101 1.91 -20.83 4.46
CA PRO A 101 1.07 -20.89 5.64
C PRO A 101 1.15 -19.62 6.49
N LYS A 102 0.01 -18.94 6.64
CA LYS A 102 -0.07 -17.71 7.44
C LYS A 102 0.13 -18.03 8.93
N PRO A 103 0.77 -17.14 9.70
CA PRO A 103 0.90 -17.31 11.13
C PRO A 103 -0.50 -17.47 11.75
N ARG A 104 -0.67 -18.48 12.60
CA ARG A 104 -1.93 -18.73 13.30
C ARG A 104 -2.10 -17.74 14.45
N VAL A 105 -2.53 -16.53 14.11
CA VAL A 105 -2.68 -15.41 15.06
C VAL A 105 -3.97 -15.47 15.92
N ALA A 106 -4.72 -16.57 15.87
CA ALA A 106 -5.93 -16.72 16.69
C ALA A 106 -5.64 -16.61 18.19
N ILE A 107 -4.45 -17.05 18.62
CA ILE A 107 -4.01 -16.97 20.02
C ILE A 107 -3.94 -15.53 20.54
N LEU A 108 -3.68 -14.56 19.65
CA LEU A 108 -3.64 -13.14 19.99
C LEU A 108 -5.02 -12.60 20.41
N LYS A 109 -6.11 -13.32 20.14
CA LYS A 109 -7.48 -12.89 20.47
C LYS A 109 -8.03 -13.54 21.75
N VAL A 110 -7.29 -14.46 22.38
CA VAL A 110 -7.83 -15.29 23.47
C VAL A 110 -7.84 -14.54 24.80
N ASN A 111 -6.74 -13.89 25.17
CA ASN A 111 -6.58 -13.23 26.47
C ASN A 111 -5.52 -12.13 26.36
N ARG A 112 -5.62 -11.07 27.18
CA ARG A 112 -4.66 -9.95 27.20
C ARG A 112 -3.22 -10.37 27.49
N GLN A 113 -3.02 -11.28 28.45
CA GLN A 113 -1.68 -11.77 28.80
C GLN A 113 -1.09 -12.61 27.67
N LEU A 114 -1.85 -13.56 27.13
CA LEU A 114 -1.43 -14.35 25.97
C LEU A 114 -1.16 -13.46 24.76
N TYR A 115 -1.96 -12.42 24.56
CA TYR A 115 -1.72 -11.42 23.53
C TYR A 115 -0.38 -10.73 23.73
N GLN A 116 -0.09 -10.22 24.92
CA GLN A 116 1.17 -9.52 25.20
C GLN A 116 2.37 -10.44 24.93
N GLU A 117 2.39 -11.62 25.54
CA GLU A 117 3.48 -12.59 25.40
C GLU A 117 3.64 -13.10 23.96
N ALA A 118 2.55 -13.52 23.32
CA ALA A 118 2.61 -14.02 21.95
C ALA A 118 2.90 -12.90 20.94
N SER A 119 2.46 -11.67 21.20
CA SER A 119 2.81 -10.52 20.36
C SER A 119 4.27 -10.13 20.50
N ALA A 120 4.85 -10.25 21.70
CA ALA A 120 6.28 -10.04 21.92
C ALA A 120 7.09 -11.04 21.07
N VAL A 121 6.79 -12.33 21.19
CA VAL A 121 7.45 -13.36 20.35
C VAL A 121 7.23 -13.07 18.85
N LEU A 122 6.00 -12.80 18.44
CA LEU A 122 5.68 -12.61 17.02
C LEU A 122 6.36 -11.39 16.40
N TYR A 123 6.33 -10.24 17.07
CA TYR A 123 6.76 -8.97 16.48
C TYR A 123 8.19 -8.57 16.86
N GLU A 124 8.71 -9.07 17.99
CA GLU A 124 10.04 -8.70 18.49
C GLU A 124 11.13 -9.69 18.07
N GLU A 125 10.80 -10.97 17.90
CA GLU A 125 11.80 -12.02 17.64
C GLU A 125 11.83 -12.47 16.17
N PHE A 126 10.68 -12.55 15.51
CA PHE A 126 10.62 -13.05 14.12
C PHE A 126 10.86 -12.00 13.05
N VAL A 127 11.28 -12.48 11.88
CA VAL A 127 11.54 -11.65 10.70
C VAL A 127 10.28 -11.54 9.86
N PHE A 128 9.91 -10.31 9.50
CA PHE A 128 8.86 -10.04 8.54
C PHE A 128 9.48 -9.73 7.19
N GLU A 129 8.96 -10.34 6.13
CA GLU A 129 9.35 -9.99 4.78
C GLU A 129 8.32 -9.02 4.18
N ALA A 130 8.83 -8.04 3.45
CA ALA A 130 8.06 -7.15 2.60
C ALA A 130 8.61 -7.17 1.17
N LEU A 131 7.73 -7.04 0.19
CA LEU A 131 8.10 -6.79 -1.20
C LEU A 131 7.58 -5.41 -1.59
N VAL A 132 8.45 -4.60 -2.19
CA VAL A 132 8.11 -3.28 -2.71
C VAL A 132 8.41 -3.27 -4.21
N ASP A 133 7.34 -3.12 -4.98
CA ASP A 133 7.38 -2.90 -6.41
C ASP A 133 6.97 -1.46 -6.75
N TYR A 134 7.08 -1.08 -8.02
CA TYR A 134 6.72 0.26 -8.48
C TYR A 134 5.21 0.59 -8.31
N ASP A 135 4.35 -0.42 -8.25
CA ASP A 135 2.90 -0.29 -8.14
C ASP A 135 2.29 -0.97 -6.92
N SER A 136 3.07 -1.68 -6.10
CA SER A 136 2.53 -2.43 -4.98
C SER A 136 3.49 -2.57 -3.81
N VAL A 137 2.91 -2.85 -2.64
CA VAL A 137 3.62 -3.17 -1.40
C VAL A 137 2.96 -4.40 -0.80
N HIS A 138 3.75 -5.46 -0.61
CA HIS A 138 3.30 -6.68 0.05
C HIS A 138 3.89 -6.76 1.45
N LEU A 139 3.05 -7.12 2.42
CA LEU A 139 3.44 -7.32 3.82
C LEU A 139 2.48 -8.31 4.47
N ARG A 140 3.00 -9.35 5.14
CA ARG A 140 2.20 -10.35 5.89
C ARG A 140 1.14 -11.07 5.06
N GLY A 141 1.46 -11.45 3.83
CA GLY A 141 0.53 -12.08 2.89
C GLY A 141 -0.67 -11.19 2.52
N LYS A 142 -0.58 -9.89 2.76
CA LYS A 142 -1.47 -8.85 2.23
C LYS A 142 -0.72 -8.02 1.20
N GLN A 143 -1.47 -7.43 0.28
CA GLN A 143 -0.95 -6.58 -0.77
C GLN A 143 -1.75 -5.29 -0.78
N TRP A 144 -1.04 -4.17 -0.75
CA TRP A 144 -1.54 -2.89 -1.23
C TRP A 144 -1.07 -2.76 -2.68
N SER A 145 -1.98 -2.44 -3.60
CA SER A 145 -1.66 -2.16 -4.99
C SER A 145 -2.27 -0.82 -5.36
N ARG A 146 -1.55 -0.06 -6.17
CA ARG A 146 -2.00 1.21 -6.71
C ARG A 146 -3.23 1.05 -7.61
N ALA A 147 -3.26 -0.05 -8.37
CA ALA A 147 -4.38 -0.46 -9.21
C ALA A 147 -4.91 -1.81 -8.71
N PRO A 148 -5.76 -1.83 -7.67
CA PRO A 148 -6.23 -3.06 -7.06
C PRO A 148 -6.97 -3.94 -8.07
N SER A 149 -6.57 -5.21 -8.13
CA SER A 149 -7.04 -6.20 -9.11
C SER A 149 -8.36 -6.87 -8.76
N SER A 150 -8.98 -6.53 -7.63
CA SER A 150 -10.16 -7.25 -7.11
C SER A 150 -11.33 -6.33 -6.82
N LYS A 151 -12.55 -6.82 -7.12
CA LYS A 151 -13.85 -6.30 -6.68
C LYS A 151 -14.05 -6.44 -5.16
N ARG A 152 -13.09 -5.97 -4.35
CA ARG A 152 -13.25 -5.96 -2.90
C ARG A 152 -14.28 -4.92 -2.53
N GLU A 153 -15.12 -5.28 -1.57
CA GLU A 153 -16.12 -4.39 -0.96
C GLU A 153 -15.48 -3.28 -0.09
N ASP A 154 -14.17 -3.37 0.15
CA ASP A 154 -13.41 -2.39 0.91
C ASP A 154 -13.39 -1.04 0.18
N LYS A 155 -14.00 -0.02 0.80
CA LYS A 155 -14.02 1.36 0.28
C LYS A 155 -12.71 2.12 0.51
N ASP A 156 -11.86 1.65 1.43
CA ASP A 156 -10.61 2.31 1.81
C ASP A 156 -9.39 1.58 1.24
N PHE A 157 -8.79 2.18 0.22
CA PHE A 157 -7.60 1.68 -0.48
C PHE A 157 -6.29 2.27 0.08
N SER A 158 -6.35 2.96 1.22
CA SER A 158 -5.14 3.42 1.88
C SER A 158 -4.25 2.24 2.28
N ILE A 159 -2.94 2.44 2.21
CA ILE A 159 -1.97 1.40 2.59
C ILE A 159 -2.16 0.96 4.05
N GLY A 160 -2.53 1.90 4.93
CA GLY A 160 -2.79 1.63 6.35
C GLY A 160 -3.97 0.69 6.58
N ALA A 161 -5.07 0.89 5.85
CA ALA A 161 -6.24 0.01 5.89
C ALA A 161 -5.90 -1.38 5.32
N MET A 162 -5.25 -1.43 4.15
CA MET A 162 -4.94 -2.69 3.47
C MET A 162 -3.91 -3.54 4.22
N LEU A 163 -2.84 -2.94 4.76
CA LEU A 163 -1.72 -3.66 5.39
C LEU A 163 -1.76 -3.68 6.92
N SER A 164 -2.71 -2.97 7.55
CA SER A 164 -2.85 -2.83 9.02
C SER A 164 -1.65 -2.13 9.67
N GLN A 165 -1.71 -0.78 9.69
CA GLN A 165 -0.67 0.08 10.27
C GLN A 165 -0.28 -0.32 11.70
N SER A 166 -1.27 -0.51 12.58
CA SER A 166 -1.05 -0.89 13.99
C SER A 166 -0.19 -2.14 14.21
N SER A 167 -0.20 -3.09 13.27
CA SER A 167 0.64 -4.28 13.34
C SER A 167 2.00 -4.05 12.71
N ALA A 168 2.08 -3.26 11.63
CA ALA A 168 3.34 -2.95 10.96
C ALA A 168 4.29 -2.15 11.86
N GLN A 169 3.76 -1.22 12.65
CA GLN A 169 4.52 -0.41 13.61
C GLN A 169 5.16 -1.22 14.75
N ARG A 170 4.71 -2.46 14.99
CA ARG A 170 5.26 -3.33 16.04
C ARG A 170 6.44 -4.17 15.58
N ILE A 171 6.65 -4.28 14.27
CA ILE A 171 7.68 -5.14 13.69
C ILE A 171 9.07 -4.64 14.12
N GLN A 172 9.84 -5.48 14.81
CA GLN A 172 11.21 -5.16 15.20
C GLN A 172 12.26 -5.66 14.20
N ASN A 173 11.95 -6.71 13.43
CA ASN A 173 12.86 -7.27 12.42
C ASN A 173 12.18 -7.31 11.05
N LEU A 174 12.66 -6.49 10.12
CA LEU A 174 12.09 -6.38 8.77
C LEU A 174 13.14 -6.69 7.71
N GLU A 175 12.79 -7.56 6.77
CA GLU A 175 13.49 -7.77 5.52
C GLU A 175 12.65 -7.21 4.36
N VAL A 176 13.19 -6.26 3.60
CA VAL A 176 12.49 -5.63 2.48
C VAL A 176 13.18 -5.96 1.18
N HIS A 177 12.44 -6.58 0.27
CA HIS A 177 12.85 -6.77 -1.11
C HIS A 177 12.33 -5.59 -1.93
N VAL A 178 13.23 -4.85 -2.58
CA VAL A 178 12.86 -3.70 -3.43
C VAL A 178 13.24 -4.02 -4.87
N THR A 179 12.26 -4.09 -5.77
CA THR A 179 12.51 -4.35 -7.18
C THR A 179 12.82 -3.05 -7.93
N LEU A 180 13.86 -3.09 -8.76
CA LEU A 180 14.37 -1.94 -9.50
C LEU A 180 14.58 -2.28 -10.97
N GLY A 181 14.22 -1.37 -11.86
CA GLY A 181 14.52 -1.51 -13.29
C GLY A 181 13.70 -2.58 -14.01
N GLU A 182 12.64 -3.10 -13.39
CA GLU A 182 11.73 -4.04 -14.03
C GLU A 182 11.11 -3.40 -15.27
N HIS A 183 11.26 -4.07 -16.41
CA HIS A 183 10.57 -3.70 -17.64
C HIS A 183 9.21 -4.36 -17.66
N HIS A 184 8.20 -3.72 -17.08
CA HIS A 184 6.85 -4.06 -17.49
C HIS A 184 6.73 -3.86 -18.99
N ARG A 185 6.18 -4.88 -19.66
CA ARG A 185 6.16 -4.98 -21.13
C ARG A 185 5.51 -3.77 -21.80
N ARG A 186 4.73 -2.96 -21.08
CA ARG A 186 4.19 -1.68 -21.53
C ARG A 186 4.09 -0.71 -20.36
N ALA A 187 4.89 0.35 -20.36
CA ALA A 187 4.48 1.55 -19.63
C ALA A 187 3.17 2.06 -20.26
N PRO A 188 2.33 2.77 -19.51
CA PRO A 188 1.13 3.40 -20.05
C PRO A 188 1.48 4.25 -21.28
N ALA A 189 0.60 4.34 -22.29
CA ALA A 189 0.92 4.98 -23.57
C ALA A 189 1.32 6.47 -23.43
N SER A 190 0.90 7.12 -22.35
CA SER A 190 1.30 8.50 -22.01
C SER A 190 2.72 8.60 -21.43
N ILE A 191 3.21 7.52 -20.84
CA ILE A 191 4.58 7.39 -20.33
C ILE A 191 5.45 6.97 -21.52
N ASP A 192 6.65 7.55 -21.67
CA ASP A 192 7.50 7.51 -22.88
C ASP A 192 7.13 8.56 -23.96
N SER A 193 6.31 9.55 -23.59
CA SER A 193 6.00 10.71 -24.45
C SER A 193 6.33 12.03 -23.75
N ARG A 194 6.68 13.06 -24.53
CA ARG A 194 6.89 14.45 -24.07
C ARG A 194 7.78 14.58 -22.82
N GLY A 195 8.88 13.85 -22.74
CA GLY A 195 9.92 14.05 -21.71
C GLY A 195 9.85 13.13 -20.48
N VAL A 196 8.80 12.31 -20.30
CA VAL A 196 8.76 11.31 -19.23
C VAL A 196 9.29 9.97 -19.75
N THR A 197 10.42 9.51 -19.23
CA THR A 197 10.95 8.18 -19.59
C THR A 197 10.30 7.09 -18.73
N LYS A 198 10.19 5.86 -19.24
CA LYS A 198 9.67 4.70 -18.48
C LYS A 198 10.48 4.43 -17.21
N GLU A 199 11.78 4.60 -17.34
CA GLU A 199 12.75 4.49 -16.25
C GLU A 199 12.46 5.50 -15.13
N ASP A 200 12.27 6.76 -15.48
CA ASP A 200 11.95 7.82 -14.52
C ASP A 200 10.61 7.55 -13.82
N TYR A 201 9.62 7.11 -14.59
CA TYR A 201 8.33 6.68 -14.07
C TYR A 201 8.45 5.57 -13.03
N HIS A 202 9.13 4.46 -13.34
CA HIS A 202 9.31 3.36 -12.39
C HIS A 202 10.11 3.80 -11.17
N LEU A 203 11.18 4.57 -11.34
CA LEU A 203 12.03 5.01 -10.23
C LEU A 203 11.24 5.84 -9.20
N HIS A 204 10.48 6.84 -9.67
CA HIS A 204 9.66 7.67 -8.79
C HIS A 204 8.47 6.90 -8.20
N ALA A 205 7.87 5.97 -8.94
CA ALA A 205 6.79 5.14 -8.46
C ALA A 205 7.25 4.16 -7.37
N THR A 206 8.38 3.45 -7.56
CA THR A 206 8.96 2.57 -6.52
C THR A 206 9.38 3.37 -5.29
N ARG A 207 10.04 4.52 -5.47
CA ARG A 207 10.41 5.40 -4.35
C ARG A 207 9.18 5.87 -3.55
N ASP A 208 8.07 6.12 -4.21
CA ASP A 208 6.79 6.43 -3.56
C ASP A 208 6.22 5.23 -2.78
N CYS A 209 6.27 4.01 -3.33
CA CYS A 209 5.89 2.81 -2.59
C CYS A 209 6.79 2.58 -1.36
N VAL A 210 8.11 2.81 -1.48
CA VAL A 210 9.04 2.78 -0.34
C VAL A 210 8.64 3.82 0.72
N ARG A 211 8.33 5.07 0.34
CA ARG A 211 7.85 6.08 1.29
C ARG A 211 6.60 5.62 2.04
N LYS A 212 5.67 4.98 1.35
CA LYS A 212 4.44 4.47 1.98
C LYS A 212 4.71 3.34 2.96
N LEU A 213 5.59 2.41 2.61
CA LEU A 213 6.02 1.36 3.54
C LEU A 213 6.72 1.98 4.77
N VAL A 214 7.62 2.93 4.56
CA VAL A 214 8.29 3.66 5.64
C VAL A 214 7.28 4.38 6.53
N ALA A 215 6.31 5.10 5.95
CA ALA A 215 5.26 5.79 6.70
C ALA A 215 4.32 4.82 7.46
N LEU A 216 4.14 3.59 6.93
CA LEU A 216 3.37 2.54 7.58
C LEU A 216 4.07 2.00 8.84
N ILE A 217 5.41 1.93 8.81
CA ILE A 217 6.24 1.39 9.91
C ILE A 217 6.62 2.48 10.91
N ALA A 218 6.86 3.70 10.43
CA ALA A 218 7.22 4.83 11.27
C ALA A 218 6.13 5.07 12.32
N ASP A 219 6.59 5.33 13.54
CA ASP A 219 5.69 5.50 14.66
C ASP A 219 4.92 6.82 14.55
N ARG A 220 3.70 6.85 15.06
CA ARG A 220 2.85 8.03 15.02
C ARG A 220 3.10 8.83 16.29
N GLU A 221 3.41 10.11 16.16
CA GLU A 221 3.80 11.01 17.26
C GLU A 221 2.75 11.23 18.36
N ASP A 222 1.57 10.61 18.26
CA ASP A 222 0.44 10.90 19.14
C ASP A 222 0.69 10.48 20.60
N ASP A 223 1.72 9.68 20.91
CA ASP A 223 2.17 9.37 22.28
C ASP A 223 3.57 9.93 22.57
N SER A 224 3.62 11.24 22.88
CA SER A 224 4.80 12.09 23.06
C SER A 224 5.78 11.71 24.17
N SER A 225 5.72 10.51 24.75
CA SER A 225 6.49 10.19 25.97
C SER A 225 7.44 9.00 25.92
N LYS A 226 7.38 8.06 24.94
CA LYS A 226 8.24 6.84 25.05
C LYS A 226 8.76 6.16 23.78
N ASN A 227 8.49 6.62 22.57
CA ASN A 227 8.68 5.72 21.42
C ASN A 227 10.05 5.88 20.73
N GLN A 228 11.00 5.06 21.16
CA GLN A 228 12.06 4.58 20.28
C GLN A 228 11.42 3.80 19.12
N ASN A 229 11.95 3.93 17.90
CA ASN A 229 11.49 3.11 16.78
C ASN A 229 11.53 1.64 17.18
N ALA A 230 10.39 0.93 17.07
CA ALA A 230 10.32 -0.48 17.38
C ALA A 230 11.28 -1.31 16.51
N LEU A 231 11.57 -0.82 15.31
CA LEU A 231 12.42 -1.49 14.33
C LEU A 231 13.90 -1.51 14.75
N LYS A 232 14.37 -2.65 15.27
CA LYS A 232 15.77 -2.89 15.66
C LYS A 232 16.64 -3.34 14.49
N ARG A 233 16.10 -4.20 13.62
CA ARG A 233 16.82 -4.77 12.47
C ARG A 233 16.08 -4.48 11.17
N LEU A 234 16.82 -3.95 10.20
CA LEU A 234 16.32 -3.71 8.85
C LEU A 234 17.31 -4.27 7.84
N LYS A 235 16.89 -5.25 7.06
CA LYS A 235 17.64 -5.75 5.92
C LYS A 235 16.94 -5.34 4.64
N ILE A 236 17.61 -4.61 3.77
CA ILE A 236 17.11 -4.23 2.46
C ILE A 236 17.85 -5.04 1.41
N THR A 237 17.09 -5.78 0.60
CA THR A 237 17.57 -6.52 -0.54
C THR A 237 17.07 -5.83 -1.80
N ALA A 238 17.97 -5.13 -2.50
CA ALA A 238 17.61 -4.48 -3.76
C ALA A 238 17.76 -5.45 -4.92
N ALA A 239 16.64 -5.84 -5.51
CA ALA A 239 16.54 -6.70 -6.67
C ALA A 239 16.61 -5.87 -7.95
N VAL A 240 17.81 -5.70 -8.52
CA VAL A 240 18.00 -4.91 -9.75
C VAL A 240 17.82 -5.80 -10.98
N HIS A 241 16.83 -5.48 -11.78
CA HIS A 241 16.55 -6.16 -13.02
C HIS A 241 17.51 -5.65 -14.13
N GLN A 242 18.30 -6.56 -14.70
CA GLN A 242 19.36 -6.22 -15.67
C GLN A 242 18.85 -5.66 -17.00
N SER A 243 17.56 -5.80 -17.28
CA SER A 243 17.01 -5.34 -18.54
C SER A 243 17.07 -3.82 -18.72
N SER A 244 17.27 -3.08 -17.63
CA SER A 244 17.29 -1.61 -17.57
C SER A 244 18.42 -0.95 -18.37
N SER A 245 19.38 -1.69 -18.93
CA SER A 245 20.55 -1.15 -19.67
C SER A 245 21.41 -0.17 -18.87
N TRP A 246 21.21 -0.11 -17.55
CA TRP A 246 21.92 0.80 -16.67
C TRP A 246 23.37 0.40 -16.52
N LYS A 247 24.25 1.39 -16.56
CA LYS A 247 25.64 1.19 -16.13
C LYS A 247 25.72 1.06 -14.61
N THR A 248 26.88 0.64 -14.11
CA THR A 248 27.13 0.48 -12.67
C THR A 248 26.81 1.75 -11.87
N GLU A 249 27.29 2.92 -12.30
CA GLU A 249 27.03 4.20 -11.62
C GLU A 249 25.55 4.62 -11.68
N GLU A 250 24.87 4.30 -12.78
CA GLU A 250 23.44 4.55 -12.96
C GLU A 250 22.61 3.70 -12.00
N THR A 251 22.97 2.42 -11.87
CA THR A 251 22.33 1.47 -10.95
C THR A 251 22.53 1.87 -9.50
N ILE A 252 23.76 2.24 -9.11
CA ILE A 252 24.08 2.75 -7.77
C ILE A 252 23.20 3.97 -7.47
N SER A 253 23.11 4.90 -8.42
CA SER A 253 22.31 6.11 -8.24
C SER A 253 20.81 5.81 -8.10
N ALA A 254 20.26 4.93 -8.96
CA ALA A 254 18.86 4.50 -8.86
C ALA A 254 18.56 3.83 -7.51
N LEU A 255 19.43 2.92 -7.07
CA LEU A 255 19.31 2.24 -5.78
C LEU A 255 19.19 3.22 -4.63
N PHE A 256 20.17 4.12 -4.48
CA PHE A 256 20.18 5.07 -3.37
C PHE A 256 19.06 6.10 -3.48
N VAL A 257 18.64 6.48 -4.69
CA VAL A 257 17.43 7.30 -4.86
C VAL A 257 16.19 6.56 -4.34
N VAL A 258 16.01 5.27 -4.59
CA VAL A 258 14.79 4.55 -4.14
C VAL A 258 14.80 4.25 -2.65
N ILE A 259 15.95 3.87 -2.06
CA ILE A 259 16.02 3.46 -0.65
C ILE A 259 16.24 4.62 0.32
N GLU A 260 16.55 5.84 -0.15
CA GLU A 260 16.74 6.99 0.71
C GLU A 260 15.58 7.26 1.69
N PRO A 261 14.28 7.00 1.40
CA PRO A 261 13.23 7.26 2.36
C PRO A 261 13.34 6.40 3.63
N PHE A 262 14.00 5.24 3.59
CA PHE A 262 14.25 4.45 4.79
C PHE A 262 15.06 5.22 5.84
N MET A 263 15.82 6.24 5.45
CA MET A 263 16.57 7.13 6.35
C MET A 263 15.69 7.89 7.35
N ALA A 264 14.36 7.86 7.18
CA ALA A 264 13.41 8.36 8.17
C ALA A 264 13.27 7.46 9.42
N LEU A 265 13.57 6.15 9.33
CA LEU A 265 13.38 5.17 10.42
C LEU A 265 14.48 5.14 11.50
N ARG A 266 15.35 6.16 11.58
CA ARG A 266 16.51 6.37 12.50
C ARG A 266 16.63 5.46 13.75
N GLY A 267 17.86 5.19 14.17
CA GLY A 267 18.13 4.39 15.39
C GLY A 267 17.99 2.89 15.17
N ILE A 268 18.16 2.41 13.94
CA ILE A 268 18.19 0.97 13.65
C ILE A 268 19.54 0.41 14.09
N GLU A 269 19.53 -0.62 14.94
CA GLU A 269 20.74 -1.23 15.49
C GLU A 269 21.56 -1.92 14.37
N SER A 270 20.87 -2.70 13.53
CA SER A 270 21.50 -3.52 12.49
C SER A 270 20.88 -3.27 11.10
N PRO A 271 21.18 -2.13 10.44
CA PRO A 271 20.77 -1.90 9.07
C PRO A 271 21.73 -2.61 8.10
N GLU A 272 21.19 -3.46 7.23
CA GLU A 272 21.91 -4.21 6.23
C GLU A 272 21.38 -3.86 4.83
N LEU A 273 22.29 -3.59 3.89
CA LEU A 273 21.95 -3.41 2.47
C LEU A 273 22.64 -4.51 1.65
N LYS A 274 21.80 -5.35 1.04
CA LYS A 274 22.17 -6.37 0.05
C LYS A 274 21.72 -5.96 -1.34
N LEU A 275 22.46 -6.43 -2.33
CA LEU A 275 22.17 -6.25 -3.73
C LEU A 275 22.02 -7.62 -4.37
N GLU A 276 20.88 -7.85 -5.01
CA GLU A 276 20.60 -9.03 -5.79
C GLU A 276 20.34 -8.60 -7.24
N SER A 277 20.90 -9.34 -8.18
CA SER A 277 20.70 -9.09 -9.59
C SER A 277 19.67 -10.09 -10.10
N VAL A 278 18.52 -9.60 -10.56
CA VAL A 278 17.46 -10.46 -11.05
C VAL A 278 17.57 -10.56 -12.57
N GLY A 279 17.82 -11.78 -13.05
CA GLY A 279 17.89 -12.08 -14.47
C GLY A 279 16.52 -11.99 -15.14
N ARG A 280 16.51 -11.72 -16.45
CA ARG A 280 15.28 -11.92 -17.26
C ARG A 280 14.91 -13.39 -17.22
N TYR A 281 13.62 -13.68 -17.02
CA TYR A 281 12.93 -14.99 -16.90
C TYR A 281 13.26 -16.12 -17.90
N TRP A 282 14.26 -16.00 -18.78
CA TRP A 282 14.60 -16.99 -19.80
C TRP A 282 15.94 -16.78 -20.56
N ALA A 283 16.64 -15.65 -20.42
CA ALA A 283 17.69 -15.28 -21.40
C ALA A 283 19.06 -14.89 -20.83
N ILE A 284 19.20 -14.80 -19.51
CA ILE A 284 20.43 -14.34 -18.86
C ILE A 284 20.87 -15.43 -17.88
N SER A 285 22.12 -15.88 -17.99
CA SER A 285 22.63 -16.90 -17.07
C SER A 285 22.83 -16.31 -15.67
N PRO A 286 22.52 -17.06 -14.58
CA PRO A 286 22.73 -16.61 -13.20
C PRO A 286 24.16 -16.07 -12.94
N GLN A 287 25.16 -16.61 -13.64
CA GLN A 287 26.55 -16.15 -13.52
C GLN A 287 26.76 -14.69 -13.96
N THR A 288 26.06 -14.26 -15.01
CA THR A 288 26.15 -12.86 -15.48
C THR A 288 25.41 -11.89 -14.57
N THR A 289 24.37 -12.36 -13.86
CA THR A 289 23.68 -11.57 -12.84
C THR A 289 24.55 -11.32 -11.63
N ASP A 290 25.22 -12.36 -11.14
CA ASP A 290 26.06 -12.28 -9.94
C ASP A 290 27.28 -11.40 -10.17
N ARG A 291 27.97 -11.56 -11.31
CA ARG A 291 29.13 -10.72 -11.67
C ARG A 291 28.79 -9.23 -11.74
N PHE A 292 27.59 -8.87 -12.19
CA PHE A 292 27.15 -7.47 -12.22
C PHE A 292 26.94 -6.92 -10.80
N ALA A 293 26.31 -7.69 -9.92
CA ALA A 293 26.14 -7.32 -8.52
C ALA A 293 27.50 -7.16 -7.82
N GLU A 294 28.43 -8.11 -8.00
CA GLU A 294 29.80 -8.03 -7.48
C GLU A 294 30.54 -6.78 -7.99
N THR A 295 30.38 -6.45 -9.27
CA THR A 295 30.96 -5.25 -9.86
C THR A 295 30.43 -3.97 -9.20
N ILE A 296 29.14 -3.93 -8.83
CA ILE A 296 28.55 -2.80 -8.09
C ILE A 296 29.08 -2.75 -6.66
N LEU A 297 29.09 -3.88 -5.96
CA LEU A 297 29.50 -3.98 -4.55
C LEU A 297 30.96 -3.54 -4.35
N THR A 298 31.82 -3.74 -5.35
CA THR A 298 33.24 -3.33 -5.32
C THR A 298 33.48 -1.87 -5.72
N LYS A 299 32.47 -1.13 -6.21
CA LYS A 299 32.66 0.30 -6.55
C LYS A 299 32.80 1.14 -5.29
N LYS A 300 33.84 2.00 -5.28
CA LYS A 300 34.06 3.00 -4.23
C LYS A 300 32.82 3.90 -3.99
N THR A 301 32.10 4.25 -5.06
CA THR A 301 30.86 5.04 -4.98
C THR A 301 29.76 4.31 -4.23
N PHE A 302 29.56 3.02 -4.49
CA PHE A 302 28.61 2.18 -3.75
C PHE A 302 29.00 2.06 -2.28
N VAL A 303 30.26 1.71 -1.98
CA VAL A 303 30.75 1.57 -0.61
C VAL A 303 30.54 2.87 0.18
N CYS A 304 30.93 4.02 -0.40
CA CYS A 304 30.75 5.32 0.24
C CYS A 304 29.27 5.64 0.53
N PHE A 305 28.36 5.38 -0.42
CA PHE A 305 26.94 5.61 -0.19
C PHE A 305 26.33 4.63 0.81
N LYS A 306 26.74 3.35 0.78
CA LYS A 306 26.30 2.33 1.74
C LYS A 306 26.74 2.71 3.15
N ASP A 307 28.00 3.08 3.34
CA ASP A 307 28.53 3.48 4.64
C ASP A 307 27.82 4.73 5.18
N ASN A 308 27.60 5.73 4.32
CA ASN A 308 26.86 6.93 4.70
C ASN A 308 25.41 6.60 5.06
N TRP A 309 24.74 5.76 4.28
CA TRP A 309 23.37 5.31 4.55
C TRP A 309 23.30 4.55 5.88
N THR A 310 24.16 3.56 6.10
CA THR A 310 24.24 2.78 7.36
C THR A 310 24.45 3.69 8.56
N LYS A 311 25.42 4.61 8.50
CA LYS A 311 25.68 5.59 9.59
C LYS A 311 24.46 6.45 9.89
N MET A 312 23.76 6.88 8.85
CA MET A 312 22.56 7.70 9.01
C MET A 312 21.39 6.92 9.61
N MET A 313 21.22 5.66 9.24
CA MET A 313 20.20 4.76 9.81
C MET A 313 20.47 4.45 11.29
N GLN A 314 21.73 4.24 11.67
CA GLN A 314 22.14 3.93 13.04
C GLN A 314 22.11 5.15 13.98
N LYS A 315 22.23 6.36 13.43
CA LYS A 315 22.22 7.58 14.25
C LYS A 315 20.91 7.65 15.05
N PRO A 316 20.97 7.68 16.39
CA PRO A 316 19.78 7.82 17.21
C PRO A 316 19.16 9.20 16.97
N GLY A 317 17.84 9.23 16.89
CA GLY A 317 17.04 10.42 16.69
C GLY A 317 15.58 10.02 16.57
N PRO A 318 14.64 10.96 16.77
CA PRO A 318 13.25 10.68 16.45
C PRO A 318 13.17 10.21 15.00
N SER A 319 12.33 9.21 14.73
CA SER A 319 11.90 8.98 13.35
C SER A 319 11.29 10.30 12.89
N ILE A 320 11.91 10.94 11.91
CA ILE A 320 11.33 12.14 11.32
C ILE A 320 10.27 11.60 10.38
N PRO A 321 8.96 11.81 10.63
CA PRO A 321 7.93 11.43 9.68
C PRO A 321 8.32 12.01 8.32
N THR A 322 8.31 11.20 7.27
CA THR A 322 8.72 11.68 5.93
C THR A 322 7.88 12.89 5.48
N ALA A 323 6.67 13.04 6.03
CA ALA A 323 5.77 14.17 5.84
C ALA A 323 6.17 15.45 6.59
N GLN A 324 7.01 15.38 7.63
CA GLN A 324 7.53 16.56 8.36
C GLN A 324 8.80 17.14 7.73
N LEU A 325 9.50 16.38 6.89
CA LEU A 325 10.61 16.91 6.10
C LEU A 325 10.13 17.88 5.02
N LYS A 326 8.85 17.82 4.66
CA LYS A 326 8.26 18.61 3.58
C LYS A 326 7.14 19.48 4.11
N ASP A 327 6.83 20.54 3.37
CA ASP A 327 5.68 21.38 3.64
C ASP A 327 4.38 20.55 3.70
N VAL A 328 3.61 20.71 4.77
CA VAL A 328 2.32 20.06 4.99
C VAL A 328 1.34 20.36 3.84
N ALA A 329 1.40 21.56 3.27
CA ALA A 329 0.57 21.96 2.13
C ALA A 329 0.90 21.14 0.88
N ILE A 330 2.19 20.91 0.60
CA ILE A 330 2.67 20.10 -0.54
C ILE A 330 2.25 18.64 -0.36
N THR A 331 2.44 18.08 0.83
CA THR A 331 2.03 16.72 1.16
C THR A 331 0.52 16.53 1.01
N THR A 332 -0.27 17.48 1.50
CA THR A 332 -1.73 17.47 1.38
C THR A 332 -2.19 17.57 -0.08
N ALA A 333 -1.56 18.44 -0.87
CA ALA A 333 -1.88 18.60 -2.29
C ALA A 333 -1.55 17.33 -3.10
N TYR A 334 -0.39 16.72 -2.85
CA TYR A 334 0.01 15.46 -3.46
C TYR A 334 -0.97 14.32 -3.11
N HIS A 335 -1.29 14.14 -1.83
CA HIS A 335 -2.22 13.09 -1.39
C HIS A 335 -3.62 13.24 -2.00
N LYS A 336 -4.11 14.46 -2.22
CA LYS A 336 -5.40 14.69 -2.90
C LYS A 336 -5.36 14.24 -4.36
N ILE A 337 -4.28 14.52 -5.09
CA ILE A 337 -4.11 14.06 -6.47
C ILE A 337 -3.99 12.53 -6.51
N GLU A 338 -3.25 11.95 -5.56
CA GLU A 338 -3.11 10.51 -5.46
C GLU A 338 -4.44 9.80 -5.14
N ALA A 339 -5.20 10.30 -4.17
CA ALA A 339 -6.50 9.73 -3.82
C ALA A 339 -7.46 9.76 -5.02
N PHE A 340 -7.47 10.86 -5.78
CA PHE A 340 -8.22 10.95 -7.03
C PHE A 340 -7.75 9.92 -8.07
N ALA A 341 -6.43 9.80 -8.28
CA ALA A 341 -5.89 8.84 -9.23
C ALA A 341 -6.19 7.37 -8.85
N GLN A 342 -6.15 7.04 -7.55
CA GLN A 342 -6.57 5.73 -7.04
C GLN A 342 -8.05 5.47 -7.31
N LEU A 343 -8.92 6.45 -7.03
CA LEU A 343 -10.36 6.34 -7.33
C LEU A 343 -10.60 6.00 -8.80
N MET A 344 -9.93 6.69 -9.72
CA MET A 344 -10.06 6.44 -11.17
C MET A 344 -9.57 5.05 -11.57
N GLN A 345 -8.44 4.60 -11.01
CA GLN A 345 -7.90 3.26 -11.29
C GLN A 345 -8.78 2.14 -10.74
N ASN A 346 -9.44 2.37 -9.60
CA ASN A 346 -10.38 1.42 -9.00
C ASN A 346 -11.64 1.27 -9.86
N GLN A 347 -12.17 2.38 -10.39
CA GLN A 347 -13.30 2.32 -11.32
C GLN A 347 -12.94 1.55 -12.60
N GLU A 348 -11.74 1.79 -13.14
CA GLU A 348 -11.24 1.07 -14.31
C GLU A 348 -11.10 -0.44 -14.04
N SER A 349 -10.61 -0.84 -12.86
CA SER A 349 -10.41 -2.27 -12.53
C SER A 349 -11.71 -3.02 -12.23
N GLN A 350 -12.78 -2.33 -11.83
CA GLN A 350 -14.09 -2.93 -11.62
C GLN A 350 -14.79 -3.30 -12.95
N GLY A 351 -14.24 -2.89 -14.09
CA GLY A 351 -14.84 -3.11 -15.41
C GLY A 351 -16.07 -2.24 -15.66
N GLU A 352 -16.43 -1.38 -14.70
CA GLU A 352 -17.36 -0.30 -14.90
C GLU A 352 -16.66 0.72 -15.82
N ARG A 353 -16.93 0.61 -17.12
CA ARG A 353 -16.64 1.68 -18.09
C ARG A 353 -17.59 2.85 -17.82
N SER A 354 -17.50 3.39 -16.61
CA SER A 354 -18.15 4.64 -16.27
C SER A 354 -17.62 5.68 -17.25
N TRP A 355 -18.50 6.53 -17.75
CA TRP A 355 -18.14 7.60 -18.67
C TRP A 355 -16.91 8.45 -18.20
N PRO A 356 -16.66 8.68 -16.89
CA PRO A 356 -15.44 9.32 -16.41
C PRO A 356 -14.12 8.59 -16.76
N SER A 357 -14.13 7.27 -16.93
CA SER A 357 -12.90 6.49 -17.18
C SER A 357 -12.25 6.86 -18.52
N GLY A 358 -13.05 7.26 -19.52
CA GLY A 358 -12.54 7.75 -20.81
C GLY A 358 -11.91 9.14 -20.72
N VAL A 359 -12.42 10.00 -19.84
CA VAL A 359 -11.97 11.39 -19.64
C VAL A 359 -10.57 11.43 -19.02
N PHE A 360 -10.37 10.59 -18.01
CA PHE A 360 -9.12 10.50 -17.26
C PHE A 360 -8.22 9.36 -17.74
N ASN A 361 -8.35 8.98 -19.01
CA ASN A 361 -7.52 7.96 -19.60
C ASN A 361 -6.04 8.26 -19.33
N ASP A 362 -5.35 7.26 -18.79
CA ASP A 362 -3.95 7.32 -18.38
C ASP A 362 -3.64 8.37 -17.28
N ILE A 363 -4.45 8.41 -16.22
CA ILE A 363 -4.23 9.22 -15.00
C ILE A 363 -2.86 8.98 -14.32
N ARG A 364 -2.12 7.94 -14.74
CA ARG A 364 -0.78 7.60 -14.25
C ARG A 364 0.25 8.67 -14.59
N ARG A 365 0.08 9.40 -15.70
CA ARG A 365 0.99 10.51 -16.07
C ARG A 365 0.86 11.72 -15.14
N PRO A 366 -0.32 12.30 -14.90
CA PRO A 366 -0.48 13.35 -13.89
C PRO A 366 0.01 12.92 -12.51
N LEU A 367 -0.27 11.67 -12.11
CA LEU A 367 0.22 11.14 -10.85
C LEU A 367 1.75 11.06 -10.80
N HIS A 368 2.40 10.67 -11.91
CA HIS A 368 3.86 10.70 -12.01
C HIS A 368 4.42 12.11 -11.88
N LEU A 369 3.86 13.06 -12.63
CA LEU A 369 4.27 14.46 -12.55
C LEU A 369 4.06 15.03 -11.13
N ALA A 370 3.01 14.60 -10.44
CA ALA A 370 2.76 14.96 -9.05
C ALA A 370 3.81 14.37 -8.10
N ARG A 371 4.29 13.14 -8.33
CA ARG A 371 5.41 12.57 -7.57
C ARG A 371 6.69 13.35 -7.79
N VAL A 372 6.99 13.72 -9.02
CA VAL A 372 8.17 14.52 -9.37
C VAL A 372 8.08 15.90 -8.70
N ALA A 373 6.94 16.58 -8.81
CA ALA A 373 6.68 17.86 -8.14
C ALA A 373 6.79 17.75 -6.61
N TYR A 374 6.24 16.69 -6.02
CA TYR A 374 6.37 16.40 -4.60
C TYR A 374 7.84 16.25 -4.19
N GLU A 375 8.68 15.60 -5.00
CA GLU A 375 10.11 15.45 -4.73
C GLU A 375 10.91 16.75 -4.81
N TYR A 376 10.45 17.71 -5.60
CA TYR A 376 11.11 19.01 -5.76
C TYR A 376 10.45 20.11 -4.96
N GLU A 377 9.47 19.77 -4.11
CA GLU A 377 8.68 20.74 -3.34
C GLU A 377 8.04 21.83 -4.22
N ASP A 378 7.65 21.44 -5.43
CA ASP A 378 7.08 22.34 -6.43
C ASP A 378 5.55 22.44 -6.30
N MET A 379 5.11 23.33 -5.40
CA MET A 379 3.70 23.59 -5.18
C MET A 379 3.00 24.17 -6.42
N ALA A 380 3.71 24.90 -7.28
CA ALA A 380 3.14 25.46 -8.51
C ALA A 380 2.79 24.35 -9.51
N ALA A 381 3.68 23.38 -9.69
CA ALA A 381 3.42 22.21 -10.52
C ALA A 381 2.24 21.38 -9.99
N LEU A 382 2.12 21.16 -8.67
CA LEU A 382 0.96 20.48 -8.08
C LEU A 382 -0.36 21.23 -8.33
N LYS A 383 -0.35 22.57 -8.24
CA LYS A 383 -1.51 23.41 -8.58
C LYS A 383 -1.89 23.27 -10.07
N ASN A 384 -0.90 23.30 -10.97
CA ASN A 384 -1.13 23.13 -12.40
C ASN A 384 -1.73 21.76 -12.73
N ILE A 385 -1.25 20.69 -12.07
CA ILE A 385 -1.81 19.34 -12.21
C ILE A 385 -3.27 19.30 -11.76
N ARG A 386 -3.58 19.92 -10.62
CA ARG A 386 -4.95 20.01 -10.12
C ARG A 386 -5.87 20.79 -11.07
N GLU A 387 -5.42 21.93 -11.60
CA GLU A 387 -6.21 22.71 -12.56
C GLU A 387 -6.41 21.95 -13.88
N ALA A 388 -5.42 21.20 -14.37
CA ALA A 388 -5.58 20.33 -15.53
C ALA A 388 -6.66 19.25 -15.32
N ILE A 389 -6.64 18.57 -14.16
CA ILE A 389 -7.66 17.58 -13.79
C ILE A 389 -9.05 18.24 -13.76
N LYS A 390 -9.17 19.43 -13.17
CA LYS A 390 -10.42 20.20 -13.10
C LYS A 390 -10.92 20.60 -14.48
N ILE A 391 -10.06 21.14 -15.35
CA ILE A 391 -10.43 21.54 -16.71
C ILE A 391 -10.93 20.34 -17.50
N ARG A 392 -10.26 19.18 -17.40
CA ARG A 392 -10.74 17.94 -18.04
C ARG A 392 -12.10 17.52 -17.54
N TRP A 393 -12.30 17.54 -16.21
CA TRP A 393 -13.60 17.21 -15.63
C TRP A 393 -14.72 18.11 -16.15
N VAL A 394 -14.50 19.43 -16.14
CA VAL A 394 -15.50 20.41 -16.58
C VAL A 394 -15.79 20.26 -18.07
N ASN A 395 -14.75 20.14 -18.92
CA ASN A 395 -14.93 19.94 -20.35
C ASN A 395 -15.69 18.65 -20.65
N ALA A 396 -15.38 17.58 -19.92
CA ALA A 396 -16.11 16.35 -20.07
C ALA A 396 -17.57 16.53 -19.67
N GLN A 397 -17.86 17.12 -18.51
CA GLN A 397 -19.24 17.31 -18.05
C GLN A 397 -20.07 18.11 -19.06
N ARG A 398 -19.49 19.20 -19.60
CA ARG A 398 -20.12 19.97 -20.69
C ARG A 398 -20.34 19.14 -21.95
N GLN A 399 -19.38 18.29 -22.34
CA GLN A 399 -19.54 17.38 -23.49
C GLN A 399 -20.65 16.33 -23.25
N GLN A 400 -20.78 15.82 -22.02
CA GLN A 400 -21.86 14.91 -21.64
C GLN A 400 -23.20 15.62 -21.69
N GLN A 401 -23.30 16.84 -21.14
CA GLN A 401 -24.51 17.66 -21.20
C GLN A 401 -24.92 17.95 -22.65
N GLN A 402 -23.98 18.28 -23.54
CA GLN A 402 -24.24 18.44 -24.97
C GLN A 402 -24.75 17.14 -25.62
N SER A 403 -24.19 15.99 -25.24
CA SER A 403 -24.63 14.70 -25.77
C SER A 403 -26.04 14.34 -25.27
N LEU A 404 -26.36 14.67 -24.01
CA LEU A 404 -27.69 14.48 -23.44
C LEU A 404 -28.70 15.44 -24.07
N GLN A 405 -28.35 16.71 -24.29
CA GLN A 405 -29.18 17.68 -25.01
C GLN A 405 -29.52 17.17 -26.42
N LEU A 406 -28.53 16.70 -27.19
CA LEU A 406 -28.80 16.16 -28.53
C LEU A 406 -29.74 14.95 -28.52
N MET A 407 -29.66 14.10 -27.49
CA MET A 407 -30.60 12.99 -27.33
C MET A 407 -31.99 13.46 -26.89
N ALA A 408 -32.05 14.46 -26.00
CA ALA A 408 -33.29 15.07 -25.55
C ALA A 408 -34.01 15.76 -26.72
N ASP A 409 -33.30 16.59 -27.50
CA ASP A 409 -33.82 17.22 -28.72
C ASP A 409 -34.33 16.18 -29.73
N SER A 410 -33.59 15.07 -29.88
CA SER A 410 -34.00 13.96 -30.77
C SER A 410 -35.20 13.17 -30.24
N ILE A 411 -35.43 13.14 -28.93
CA ILE A 411 -36.62 12.52 -28.31
C ILE A 411 -37.81 13.44 -28.47
N ASP A 412 -37.65 14.74 -28.15
CA ASP A 412 -38.70 15.74 -28.29
C ASP A 412 -39.17 15.81 -29.75
N SER A 413 -38.24 15.78 -30.71
CA SER A 413 -38.58 15.77 -32.14
C SER A 413 -39.38 14.55 -32.60
N MET A 414 -39.44 13.46 -31.82
CA MET A 414 -40.31 12.32 -32.16
C MET A 414 -41.79 12.61 -31.92
N TYR A 415 -42.10 13.69 -31.19
CA TYR A 415 -43.46 14.08 -30.80
C TYR A 415 -43.91 15.39 -31.48
N ASP A 416 -43.10 15.97 -32.37
CA ASP A 416 -43.39 17.25 -33.03
C ASP A 416 -44.37 17.13 -34.23
N ASP A 417 -44.71 15.90 -34.70
CA ASP A 417 -45.45 15.68 -35.96
C ASP A 417 -46.93 15.23 -35.78
N GLU A 418 -47.48 15.12 -34.57
CA GLU A 418 -48.86 14.67 -34.33
C GLU A 418 -49.83 15.84 -34.00
N GLU A 419 -49.82 16.90 -34.79
CA GLU A 419 -50.90 17.92 -34.76
C GLU A 419 -52.12 17.40 -35.55
N ASP A 420 -52.83 16.40 -35.02
CA ASP A 420 -54.19 16.10 -35.51
C ASP A 420 -55.12 17.23 -35.01
N GLU A 421 -55.55 18.09 -35.93
CA GLU A 421 -56.25 19.37 -35.68
C GLU A 421 -57.58 19.26 -34.91
N ASP A 422 -58.10 18.06 -34.61
CA ASP A 422 -59.48 17.85 -34.15
C ASP A 422 -59.65 17.17 -32.78
N ASP A 423 -58.59 16.75 -32.07
CA ASP A 423 -58.71 16.17 -30.73
C ASP A 423 -58.05 17.06 -29.65
N GLU A 424 -58.74 17.31 -28.53
CA GLU A 424 -58.19 17.95 -27.32
C GLU A 424 -56.99 17.12 -26.80
N MET A 425 -55.81 17.35 -27.39
CA MET A 425 -54.61 16.56 -27.16
C MET A 425 -53.95 16.90 -25.82
N VAL A 426 -53.84 15.84 -25.01
CA VAL A 426 -53.04 15.74 -23.81
C VAL A 426 -51.59 16.13 -24.10
N LEU A 427 -50.99 16.97 -23.25
CA LEU A 427 -49.57 17.30 -23.24
C LEU A 427 -48.71 16.02 -23.09
N THR A 428 -48.43 15.34 -24.19
CA THR A 428 -47.64 14.10 -24.22
C THR A 428 -46.16 14.35 -24.46
N ASN A 429 -45.76 15.56 -24.85
CA ASN A 429 -44.36 15.86 -25.11
C ASN A 429 -43.52 15.70 -23.81
N PRO A 430 -42.52 14.80 -23.80
CA PRO A 430 -41.70 14.51 -22.61
C PRO A 430 -41.05 15.75 -21.97
N SER A 431 -40.62 16.73 -22.76
CA SER A 431 -40.03 17.98 -22.25
C SER A 431 -40.99 18.81 -21.39
N HIS A 432 -42.28 18.78 -21.69
CA HIS A 432 -43.30 19.45 -20.89
C HIS A 432 -43.63 18.70 -19.60
N LEU A 433 -43.59 17.36 -19.65
CA LEU A 433 -43.86 16.50 -18.50
C LEU A 433 -42.68 16.44 -17.51
N TYR A 434 -41.45 16.55 -18.02
CA TYR A 434 -40.21 16.41 -17.24
C TYR A 434 -39.19 17.51 -17.57
N PRO A 435 -39.52 18.80 -17.36
CA PRO A 435 -38.66 19.91 -17.79
C PRO A 435 -37.26 19.90 -17.13
N ASP A 436 -37.12 19.32 -15.94
CA ASP A 436 -35.85 19.15 -15.25
C ASP A 436 -34.91 18.13 -15.93
N ALA A 437 -35.47 17.15 -16.65
CA ALA A 437 -34.71 16.17 -17.41
C ALA A 437 -34.26 16.68 -18.80
N PHE A 438 -34.84 17.78 -19.29
CA PHE A 438 -34.59 18.36 -20.62
C PHE A 438 -33.89 19.73 -20.58
N GLN A 439 -33.59 20.28 -19.40
CA GLN A 439 -32.81 21.51 -19.24
C GLN A 439 -31.32 21.22 -19.11
N PHE A 440 -30.53 21.57 -20.14
CA PHE A 440 -29.08 21.46 -20.11
C PHE A 440 -28.40 22.83 -20.21
N GLY A 441 -27.23 22.98 -19.57
CA GLY A 441 -26.47 24.22 -19.62
C GLY A 441 -25.83 24.44 -21.00
N THR A 442 -25.91 25.67 -21.52
CA THR A 442 -25.35 26.06 -22.83
C THR A 442 -23.90 26.53 -22.76
N GLU A 443 -23.20 26.30 -21.66
CA GLU A 443 -21.82 26.76 -21.49
C GLU A 443 -20.85 26.09 -22.48
N GLU A 444 -20.12 26.91 -23.24
CA GLU A 444 -19.09 26.43 -24.17
C GLU A 444 -17.94 25.71 -23.44
N LEU A 445 -17.23 24.80 -24.13
CA LEU A 445 -16.04 24.14 -23.58
C LEU A 445 -14.94 25.15 -23.22
N ILE A 446 -14.27 24.96 -22.07
CA ILE A 446 -13.18 25.86 -21.62
C ILE A 446 -12.01 25.87 -22.63
N SER A 447 -11.79 24.75 -23.33
CA SER A 447 -10.82 24.67 -24.41
C SER A 447 -11.33 23.80 -25.56
N GLN A 448 -11.36 24.37 -26.76
CA GLN A 448 -11.86 23.71 -27.98
C GLN A 448 -10.90 22.65 -28.56
N LYS A 449 -9.77 22.33 -27.91
CA LYS A 449 -8.76 21.43 -28.48
C LYS A 449 -9.03 19.97 -28.13
N ARG A 450 -9.33 19.20 -29.20
CA ARG A 450 -9.21 17.74 -29.45
C ARG A 450 -9.70 16.77 -28.36
N LYS A 451 -10.15 15.59 -28.82
CA LYS A 451 -10.57 14.45 -27.99
C LYS A 451 -9.59 14.24 -26.81
N PRO A 452 -10.08 13.90 -25.61
CA PRO A 452 -9.25 13.67 -24.44
C PRO A 452 -8.12 12.71 -24.79
N SER A 453 -6.91 13.25 -24.83
CA SER A 453 -5.71 12.51 -25.20
C SER A 453 -5.10 11.91 -23.95
N ALA A 454 -4.65 10.65 -24.06
CA ALA A 454 -3.82 10.03 -23.03
C ALA A 454 -2.55 10.84 -22.75
N LEU A 455 -2.14 11.76 -23.63
CA LEU A 455 -0.92 12.55 -23.49
C LEU A 455 -0.99 13.69 -22.47
N TRP A 456 -2.18 14.04 -21.94
CA TRP A 456 -2.34 15.17 -21.00
C TRP A 456 -1.72 16.45 -21.54
N GLU A 457 -2.27 16.97 -22.65
CA GLU A 457 -1.63 18.06 -23.42
C GLU A 457 -1.55 19.38 -22.66
N GLU A 458 -2.49 19.59 -21.75
CA GLU A 458 -2.54 20.69 -20.80
C GLU A 458 -1.44 20.60 -19.72
N LEU A 459 -0.76 19.46 -19.58
CA LEU A 459 0.38 19.27 -18.70
C LEU A 459 1.68 19.22 -19.50
N ASP A 460 2.50 20.25 -19.31
CA ASP A 460 3.88 20.21 -19.78
C ASP A 460 4.71 19.36 -18.82
N ALA A 461 5.28 18.27 -19.35
CA ALA A 461 6.23 17.43 -18.61
C ALA A 461 7.69 17.86 -18.86
N LYS A 462 7.90 19.02 -19.50
CA LYS A 462 9.23 19.59 -19.67
C LYS A 462 9.87 19.81 -18.30
N ASP A 463 11.02 19.18 -18.10
CA ASP A 463 11.88 19.51 -16.98
C ASP A 463 12.37 20.95 -17.18
N TRP A 464 12.02 21.81 -16.23
CA TRP A 464 12.41 23.22 -16.24
C TRP A 464 13.88 23.41 -15.87
N ALA A 465 14.51 22.38 -15.30
CA ALA A 465 15.94 22.42 -15.05
C ALA A 465 16.70 22.39 -16.38
N PRO A 466 17.70 23.26 -16.56
CA PRO A 466 18.52 23.26 -17.75
C PRO A 466 19.33 21.96 -17.84
N LYS A 467 19.55 21.48 -19.07
CA LYS A 467 20.34 20.26 -19.30
C LYS A 467 21.78 20.47 -18.80
N ILE A 468 22.27 19.54 -18.00
CA ILE A 468 23.66 19.58 -17.49
C ILE A 468 24.62 19.52 -18.70
N GLY A 469 25.60 20.42 -18.71
CA GLY A 469 26.54 20.62 -19.82
C GLY A 469 26.13 21.71 -20.82
N SER A 470 24.97 22.36 -20.64
CA SER A 470 24.64 23.56 -21.42
C SER A 470 25.51 24.76 -21.00
N PRO A 471 25.83 25.72 -21.90
CA PRO A 471 26.64 26.88 -21.57
C PRO A 471 26.06 27.69 -20.38
N GLY A 472 26.92 28.05 -19.43
CA GLY A 472 26.53 28.82 -18.24
C GLY A 472 25.82 28.01 -17.14
N ILE A 473 25.76 26.68 -17.27
CA ILE A 473 25.18 25.78 -16.26
C ILE A 473 26.30 25.08 -15.49
N THR A 474 26.31 25.25 -14.18
CA THR A 474 27.17 24.50 -13.26
C THR A 474 26.36 23.49 -12.47
N TYR A 475 26.99 22.42 -12.00
CA TYR A 475 26.32 21.43 -11.15
C TYR A 475 27.23 20.98 -10.01
N SER A 476 26.62 20.61 -8.89
CA SER A 476 27.28 19.94 -7.77
C SER A 476 26.45 18.76 -7.30
N THR A 477 27.11 17.70 -6.84
CA THR A 477 26.43 16.48 -6.38
C THR A 477 26.60 16.32 -4.87
N LYS A 478 25.48 16.16 -4.15
CA LYS A 478 25.48 15.90 -2.70
C LYS A 478 24.63 14.66 -2.43
N GLY A 479 25.28 13.51 -2.25
CA GLY A 479 24.57 12.26 -2.05
C GLY A 479 23.74 11.85 -3.27
N VAL A 480 22.44 11.67 -3.04
CA VAL A 480 21.43 11.37 -4.07
C VAL A 480 20.85 12.60 -4.74
N GLN A 481 21.27 13.80 -4.35
CA GLN A 481 20.81 15.06 -4.93
C GLN A 481 21.88 15.67 -5.84
N VAL A 482 21.42 16.34 -6.89
CA VAL A 482 22.22 17.15 -7.81
C VAL A 482 21.66 18.56 -7.77
N LYS A 483 22.50 19.51 -7.38
CA LYS A 483 22.20 20.93 -7.41
C LYS A 483 22.71 21.48 -8.73
N ILE A 484 21.81 22.04 -9.53
CA ILE A 484 22.07 22.63 -10.85
C ILE A 484 21.92 24.14 -10.68
N GLU A 485 22.89 24.90 -11.17
CA GLU A 485 22.91 26.36 -11.03
C GLU A 485 23.09 27.02 -12.40
N GLN A 486 22.32 28.07 -12.68
CA GLN A 486 22.49 28.91 -13.86
C GLN A 486 22.97 30.30 -13.43
N LYS A 487 24.29 30.53 -13.51
CA LYS A 487 24.95 31.74 -13.00
C LYS A 487 24.35 33.03 -13.55
N ASN A 488 23.97 33.04 -14.83
CA ASN A 488 23.47 34.25 -15.49
C ASN A 488 22.08 34.70 -14.99
N ARG A 489 21.32 33.82 -14.32
CA ARG A 489 19.95 34.12 -13.84
C ARG A 489 19.80 33.98 -12.32
N SER A 490 20.87 33.59 -11.63
CA SER A 490 20.82 33.26 -10.19
C SER A 490 19.74 32.24 -9.85
N LEU A 491 19.49 31.29 -10.77
CA LEU A 491 18.50 30.22 -10.58
C LEU A 491 19.19 28.94 -10.14
N GLU A 492 18.57 28.26 -9.17
CA GLU A 492 19.03 27.00 -8.61
C GLU A 492 17.90 25.96 -8.72
N TRP A 493 18.28 24.73 -9.10
CA TRP A 493 17.39 23.57 -9.10
C TRP A 493 18.02 22.44 -8.32
N ILE A 494 17.25 21.81 -7.44
CA ILE A 494 17.63 20.56 -6.79
C ILE A 494 16.91 19.42 -7.50
N ARG A 495 17.69 18.44 -7.97
CA ARG A 495 17.21 17.26 -8.67
C ARG A 495 17.66 15.99 -7.97
N LEU A 496 16.88 14.94 -8.10
CA LEU A 496 17.34 13.61 -7.73
C LEU A 496 18.36 13.16 -8.77
N ARG A 497 19.40 12.48 -8.30
CA ARG A 497 20.45 11.88 -9.14
C ARG A 497 19.88 10.61 -9.79
N THR A 498 18.86 10.75 -10.63
CA THR A 498 18.32 9.63 -11.41
C THR A 498 19.37 9.18 -12.43
N PRO A 499 19.28 7.95 -12.98
CA PRO A 499 20.25 7.54 -13.98
C PRO A 499 20.27 8.44 -15.22
N ALA A 500 19.13 9.03 -15.60
CA ALA A 500 19.07 10.03 -16.67
C ALA A 500 19.96 11.24 -16.36
N VAL A 501 19.92 11.76 -15.12
CA VAL A 501 20.80 12.84 -14.67
C VAL A 501 22.28 12.38 -14.64
N VAL A 502 22.56 11.15 -14.21
CA VAL A 502 23.92 10.58 -14.26
C VAL A 502 24.47 10.50 -15.69
N ARG A 503 23.62 10.16 -16.68
CA ARG A 503 24.00 10.17 -18.10
C ARG A 503 24.33 11.57 -18.58
N GLN A 504 23.56 12.59 -18.19
CA GLN A 504 23.85 13.99 -18.53
C GLN A 504 25.17 14.46 -17.90
N ILE A 505 25.40 14.18 -16.61
CA ILE A 505 26.66 14.50 -15.92
C ILE A 505 27.85 13.87 -16.66
N ARG A 506 27.75 12.58 -17.01
CA ARG A 506 28.81 11.89 -17.73
C ARG A 506 29.05 12.47 -19.12
N ALA A 507 27.99 12.89 -19.81
CA ALA A 507 28.10 13.52 -21.12
C ALA A 507 28.80 14.89 -21.02
N ALA A 508 28.46 15.69 -20.01
CA ALA A 508 29.09 16.98 -19.74
C ALA A 508 30.60 16.82 -19.42
N GLN A 509 30.96 15.90 -18.52
CA GLN A 509 32.37 15.62 -18.18
C GLN A 509 33.19 15.20 -19.40
N LYS A 510 32.60 14.40 -20.30
CA LYS A 510 33.28 14.01 -21.55
C LYS A 510 33.45 15.17 -22.53
N ALA A 511 32.55 16.15 -22.52
CA ALA A 511 32.67 17.34 -23.35
C ALA A 511 33.79 18.25 -22.81
N GLU A 512 33.84 18.47 -21.49
CA GLU A 512 34.90 19.23 -20.82
C GLU A 512 36.29 18.65 -21.11
N GLN A 513 36.47 17.33 -20.97
CA GLN A 513 37.73 16.65 -21.29
C GLN A 513 38.16 16.78 -22.75
N LYS A 514 37.21 16.89 -23.69
CA LYS A 514 37.53 17.11 -25.11
C LYS A 514 37.98 18.53 -25.37
N THR A 515 37.37 19.51 -24.73
CA THR A 515 37.73 20.93 -24.86
C THR A 515 39.09 21.23 -24.25
N GLU A 516 39.51 20.52 -23.21
CA GLU A 516 40.86 20.66 -22.63
C GLU A 516 41.98 20.05 -23.51
N GLN A 517 41.63 19.16 -24.45
CA GLN A 517 42.59 18.47 -25.33
C GLN A 517 42.77 19.17 -26.69
N THR A 518 41.86 20.06 -27.06
CA THR A 518 41.90 20.89 -28.29
C THR A 518 42.44 22.26 -27.98
#